data_AF-A0A2E8H2W9-F1
#
_entry.id   AF-A0A2E8H2W9-F1
#
_cell.length_a   1.000
_cell.length_b   1.000
_cell.length_c   1.000
_cell.angle_alpha   90.00
_cell.angle_beta   90.00
_cell.angle_gamma   90.00
#
_symmetry.space_group_name_H-M   'P 1'
#
loop_
_entity.id
_entity.type
_entity.pdbx_description
1 polymer ?
#
loop_
_entity_poly.entity_id
_entity_poly.type
_entity_poly.pdbx_seq_one_letter_code
_entity_poly.pdbx_strand_id
1 'polypeptide(L)'
;MARPSALLVRLCSLLLLVTFQAQAAVITWDDGAGDSNWNSALNWDTDTVPGAGDDAVINFGGGLVVTVNTAESVNSVTCNDALTLSANTLTIAAASTINDFSQSGGTLNGAGTVTLTGTATWTGGTQSGAGNTTVQSGTTLTITAAANATLDTRSMTNDGTIVFIGASSYYLNNGAALTNNAGATVDIQGTAVNLFPLAGTGSIDNQGTFLKSSSAGTSIVTVFFDQTGGSLDVQIGTLNLVGTGSHSSGTWTVAAATTLGFTGATHTFTGTHSGVISGTLTASTTFTVATAATFNFTGNGLSWTAGTWNGGGTLTNDGTITATAAASATLDAATTLTNNGTVDFIGTSSFYISNSSVLNNTAAATLDIQNDLTLWQLAGTGTVTNAGTLLRSAGAGTATVQVGLTNTGTVDVDTGILSSTGVFSNFAGTTLTGGTYDIAATFRFTGADIVTNAATIILDGAGSAIQDGGATDAFTNYATNAAGGSLELRNSRNLTTPGR
;
A
#
# COMPACT_ATOMS: atom_id res chain seq x y z
N MET A 1 20.42 90.27 30.09
CA MET A 1 20.82 91.13 28.96
C MET A 1 21.72 90.29 28.06
N ALA A 2 21.47 90.27 26.75
CA ALA A 2 22.21 89.49 25.73
C ALA A 2 22.24 87.93 25.83
N ARG A 3 22.20 87.31 24.64
CA ARG A 3 22.60 85.93 24.23
C ARG A 3 23.74 86.13 23.17
N PRO A 4 24.36 85.11 22.52
CA PRO A 4 24.18 83.65 22.53
C PRO A 4 25.51 82.95 22.98
N SER A 5 25.98 81.75 22.57
CA SER A 5 25.52 80.71 21.63
C SER A 5 26.12 79.33 21.95
N ALA A 6 25.32 78.25 21.86
CA ALA A 6 25.78 76.87 21.57
C ALA A 6 24.56 76.00 21.23
N LEU A 7 24.44 75.53 19.98
CA LEU A 7 23.34 74.66 19.53
C LEU A 7 23.86 73.23 19.36
N LEU A 8 23.47 72.30 20.24
CA LEU A 8 23.86 70.90 20.13
C LEU A 8 22.74 70.05 19.51
N VAL A 9 22.69 70.00 18.19
CA VAL A 9 21.80 69.08 17.47
C VAL A 9 22.34 67.66 17.60
N ARG A 10 21.62 66.78 18.31
CA ARG A 10 21.86 65.33 18.22
C ARG A 10 21.37 64.84 16.85
N LEU A 11 22.30 64.67 15.92
CA LEU A 11 22.00 64.04 14.63
C LEU A 11 21.72 62.56 14.86
N CYS A 12 20.43 62.18 14.85
CA CYS A 12 20.02 60.78 14.93
C CYS A 12 20.14 60.17 13.53
N SER A 13 21.30 59.60 13.21
CA SER A 13 21.57 58.95 11.93
C SER A 13 20.74 57.68 11.78
N LEU A 14 19.57 57.81 11.14
CA LEU A 14 18.78 56.69 10.65
C LEU A 14 19.59 55.99 9.55
N LEU A 15 20.25 54.88 9.91
CA LEU A 15 20.97 54.05 8.96
C LEU A 15 19.94 53.30 8.10
N LEU A 16 19.51 53.95 7.01
CA LEU A 16 18.66 53.32 6.00
C LEU A 16 19.48 52.24 5.28
N LEU A 17 19.35 51.00 5.74
CA LEU A 17 20.04 49.86 5.17
C LEU A 17 19.38 49.49 3.83
N VAL A 18 19.69 50.26 2.79
CA VAL A 18 19.26 49.97 1.42
C VAL A 18 20.03 48.73 0.95
N THR A 19 19.41 47.57 1.16
CA THR A 19 19.82 46.33 0.50
C THR A 19 19.55 46.49 -0.99
N PHE A 20 20.57 46.89 -1.75
CA PHE A 20 20.59 46.59 -3.17
C PHE A 20 20.54 45.06 -3.31
N GLN A 21 19.37 44.54 -3.69
CA GLN A 21 19.38 43.31 -4.46
C GLN A 21 20.10 43.65 -5.76
N ALA A 22 21.33 43.15 -5.91
CA ALA A 22 21.90 43.05 -7.23
C ALA A 22 20.94 42.21 -8.07
N GLN A 23 20.41 42.79 -9.15
CA GLN A 23 19.61 42.03 -10.10
C GLN A 23 20.54 41.01 -10.76
N ALA A 24 20.09 39.77 -10.89
CA ALA A 24 20.87 38.73 -11.55
C ALA A 24 21.30 39.19 -12.94
N ALA A 25 22.58 39.02 -13.27
CA ALA A 25 23.04 39.22 -14.63
C ALA A 25 22.54 38.03 -15.46
N VAL A 26 21.89 38.31 -16.59
CA VAL A 26 21.62 37.27 -17.59
C VAL A 26 22.89 37.13 -18.42
N ILE A 27 23.46 35.93 -18.45
CA ILE A 27 24.71 35.61 -19.15
C ILE A 27 24.42 34.45 -20.11
N THR A 28 24.71 34.65 -21.39
CA THR A 28 24.21 33.83 -22.50
C THR A 28 25.33 33.07 -23.17
N TRP A 29 25.10 31.79 -23.49
CA TRP A 29 26.08 30.98 -24.25
C TRP A 29 26.21 31.46 -25.70
N ASP A 30 27.44 31.71 -26.14
CA ASP A 30 27.77 32.21 -27.48
C ASP A 30 28.79 31.36 -28.28
N ASP A 31 29.34 30.30 -27.68
CA ASP A 31 30.33 29.37 -28.27
C ASP A 31 31.69 30.02 -28.63
N GLY A 32 32.02 31.20 -28.08
CA GLY A 32 33.23 31.95 -28.44
C GLY A 32 34.57 31.26 -28.12
N ALA A 33 34.61 30.22 -27.26
CA ALA A 33 35.80 29.38 -27.06
C ALA A 33 35.89 28.21 -28.06
N GLY A 34 34.78 27.83 -28.70
CA GLY A 34 34.68 26.66 -29.57
C GLY A 34 34.84 25.32 -28.84
N ASP A 35 34.49 25.26 -27.55
CA ASP A 35 34.42 24.04 -26.75
C ASP A 35 33.10 23.95 -25.97
N SER A 36 32.77 22.79 -25.40
CA SER A 36 31.51 22.60 -24.67
C SER A 36 31.65 22.66 -23.13
N ASN A 37 32.66 23.36 -22.61
CA ASN A 37 32.92 23.47 -21.18
C ASN A 37 32.16 24.64 -20.54
N TRP A 38 31.42 24.38 -19.45
CA TRP A 38 30.74 25.44 -18.68
C TRP A 38 31.70 26.53 -18.21
N ASN A 39 32.91 26.14 -17.76
CA ASN A 39 33.88 27.08 -17.17
C ASN A 39 34.78 27.80 -18.19
N SER A 40 34.63 27.54 -19.49
CA SER A 40 35.33 28.29 -20.53
C SER A 40 34.66 29.67 -20.65
N ALA A 41 35.24 30.67 -19.99
CA ALA A 41 34.66 32.01 -19.87
C ALA A 41 34.34 32.68 -21.23
N LEU A 42 35.07 32.32 -22.29
CA LEU A 42 34.85 32.79 -23.66
C LEU A 42 33.65 32.12 -24.38
N ASN A 43 32.93 31.18 -23.75
CA ASN A 43 31.68 30.63 -24.28
C ASN A 43 30.45 31.43 -23.84
N TRP A 44 30.63 32.56 -23.17
CA TRP A 44 29.58 33.37 -22.57
C TRP A 44 29.71 34.83 -23.05
N ASP A 45 28.58 35.45 -23.38
CA ASP A 45 28.46 36.78 -24.01
C ASP A 45 29.06 37.96 -23.23
N THR A 46 29.50 37.75 -21.98
CA THR A 46 30.19 38.72 -21.13
C THR A 46 31.70 38.44 -20.94
N ASP A 47 32.28 37.44 -21.62
CA ASP A 47 33.62 36.88 -21.35
C ASP A 47 33.78 36.38 -19.89
N THR A 48 32.69 36.00 -19.21
CA THR A 48 32.71 35.53 -17.81
C THR A 48 31.77 34.36 -17.55
N VAL A 49 32.23 33.34 -16.83
CA VAL A 49 31.40 32.22 -16.36
C VAL A 49 30.31 32.73 -15.40
N PRO A 50 29.03 32.31 -15.55
CA PRO A 50 27.95 32.69 -14.63
C PRO A 50 28.23 32.27 -13.18
N GLY A 51 28.07 33.21 -12.24
CA GLY A 51 28.26 32.99 -10.82
C GLY A 51 26.97 32.84 -10.03
N ALA A 52 27.08 32.68 -8.71
CA ALA A 52 25.96 32.32 -7.83
C ALA A 52 24.84 33.37 -7.70
N GLY A 53 25.02 34.56 -8.30
CA GLY A 53 24.00 35.60 -8.41
C GLY A 53 23.34 35.69 -9.79
N ASP A 54 23.80 34.90 -10.77
CA ASP A 54 23.56 35.14 -12.20
C ASP A 54 22.68 34.07 -12.84
N ASP A 55 21.96 34.44 -13.90
CA ASP A 55 21.04 33.60 -14.66
C ASP A 55 21.71 33.12 -15.95
N ALA A 56 22.06 31.83 -16.00
CA ALA A 56 22.75 31.23 -17.13
C ALA A 56 21.76 30.80 -18.24
N VAL A 57 21.93 31.29 -19.46
CA VAL A 57 21.07 30.97 -20.61
C VAL A 57 21.85 30.23 -21.68
N ILE A 58 21.43 29.01 -22.01
CA ILE A 58 22.02 28.18 -23.06
C ILE A 58 20.94 27.93 -24.12
N ASN A 59 21.04 28.64 -25.24
CA ASN A 59 20.07 28.60 -26.34
C ASN A 59 20.79 28.89 -27.67
N PHE A 60 21.80 28.08 -27.97
CA PHE A 60 22.64 28.19 -29.16
C PHE A 60 22.10 27.33 -30.31
N GLY A 61 21.50 26.18 -29.99
CA GLY A 61 21.00 25.22 -30.97
C GLY A 61 22.11 24.33 -31.55
N GLY A 62 21.84 23.77 -32.73
CA GLY A 62 22.80 22.94 -33.47
C GLY A 62 23.09 21.56 -32.88
N GLY A 63 22.57 21.24 -31.70
CA GLY A 63 22.89 20.01 -30.96
C GLY A 63 24.06 20.18 -29.97
N LEU A 64 24.24 21.39 -29.43
CA LEU A 64 25.20 21.68 -28.37
C LEU A 64 24.95 20.80 -27.13
N VAL A 65 26.03 20.32 -26.51
CA VAL A 65 26.00 19.52 -25.27
C VAL A 65 26.95 20.12 -24.24
N VAL A 66 26.49 21.12 -23.47
CA VAL A 66 27.31 21.78 -22.45
C VAL A 66 27.60 20.82 -21.31
N THR A 67 28.86 20.80 -20.85
CA THR A 67 29.33 19.93 -19.77
C THR A 67 29.74 20.74 -18.54
N VAL A 68 29.20 20.37 -17.38
CA VAL A 68 29.57 20.94 -16.07
C VAL A 68 30.94 20.37 -15.64
N ASN A 69 32.00 20.95 -16.20
CA ASN A 69 33.36 20.41 -16.15
C ASN A 69 34.16 20.83 -14.91
N THR A 70 33.74 21.86 -14.17
CA THR A 70 34.12 22.12 -12.76
C THR A 70 32.89 22.24 -11.85
N ALA A 71 33.07 22.62 -10.58
CA ALA A 71 31.98 22.76 -9.63
C ALA A 71 31.43 24.19 -9.66
N GLU A 72 30.16 24.33 -10.03
CA GLU A 72 29.51 25.58 -10.39
C GLU A 72 28.39 25.94 -9.42
N SER A 73 28.02 27.23 -9.38
CA SER A 73 26.90 27.73 -8.60
C SER A 73 26.29 28.93 -9.30
N VAL A 74 24.97 28.91 -9.53
CA VAL A 74 24.22 29.92 -10.28
C VAL A 74 22.88 30.26 -9.64
N ASN A 75 22.30 31.41 -9.98
CA ASN A 75 20.94 31.74 -9.58
C ASN A 75 19.95 30.83 -10.30
N SER A 76 19.94 30.85 -11.64
CA SER A 76 19.12 29.94 -12.46
C SER A 76 19.83 29.42 -13.70
N VAL A 77 19.24 28.41 -14.33
CA VAL A 77 19.63 27.86 -15.64
C VAL A 77 18.41 27.82 -16.56
N THR A 78 18.51 28.41 -17.74
CA THR A 78 17.58 28.22 -18.86
C THR A 78 18.33 27.57 -20.01
N CYS A 79 18.25 26.25 -20.12
CA CYS A 79 18.93 25.47 -21.16
C CYS A 79 17.90 24.86 -22.13
N ASN A 80 17.90 25.32 -23.38
CA ASN A 80 17.09 24.76 -24.48
C ASN A 80 17.86 23.70 -25.29
N ASP A 81 19.19 23.68 -25.16
CA ASP A 81 20.09 22.64 -25.67
C ASP A 81 20.23 21.47 -24.66
N ALA A 82 21.31 20.70 -24.74
CA ALA A 82 21.60 19.62 -23.79
C ALA A 82 22.62 20.04 -22.71
N LEU A 83 22.36 19.64 -21.46
CA LEU A 83 23.29 19.82 -20.33
C LEU A 83 23.72 18.47 -19.73
N THR A 84 25.03 18.26 -19.56
CA THR A 84 25.62 17.05 -18.99
C THR A 84 26.29 17.30 -17.64
N LEU A 85 25.90 16.50 -16.65
CA LEU A 85 26.47 16.45 -15.30
C LEU A 85 27.06 15.04 -15.04
N SER A 86 28.32 14.85 -15.45
CA SER A 86 29.06 13.59 -15.30
C SER A 86 29.96 13.57 -14.05
N ALA A 87 30.36 14.74 -13.55
CA ALA A 87 31.21 14.94 -12.39
C ALA A 87 30.81 16.25 -11.68
N ASN A 88 31.59 16.64 -10.65
CA ASN A 88 31.48 17.92 -9.96
C ASN A 88 30.11 18.17 -9.28
N THR A 89 29.81 19.44 -8.96
CA THR A 89 28.53 19.86 -8.38
C THR A 89 27.98 21.03 -9.17
N LEU A 90 26.70 21.02 -9.51
CA LEU A 90 25.97 22.17 -10.03
C LEU A 90 24.97 22.62 -8.96
N THR A 91 25.16 23.82 -8.40
CA THR A 91 24.23 24.37 -7.41
C THR A 91 23.33 25.43 -8.04
N ILE A 92 22.02 25.25 -7.95
CA ILE A 92 21.01 26.14 -8.54
C ILE A 92 20.15 26.73 -7.42
N ALA A 93 20.06 28.06 -7.33
CA ALA A 93 19.34 28.74 -6.25
C ALA A 93 17.83 28.91 -6.52
N ALA A 94 17.43 29.12 -7.78
CA ALA A 94 16.10 29.53 -8.20
C ALA A 94 15.49 28.62 -9.27
N ALA A 95 14.24 28.88 -9.65
CA ALA A 95 13.52 28.11 -10.67
C ALA A 95 14.26 28.13 -12.02
N SER A 96 14.41 26.96 -12.64
CA SER A 96 15.25 26.70 -13.80
C SER A 96 14.60 25.68 -14.73
N THR A 97 14.89 25.75 -16.03
CA THR A 97 14.37 24.85 -17.06
C THR A 97 15.52 24.27 -17.88
N ILE A 98 15.53 22.94 -18.05
CA ILE A 98 16.51 22.23 -18.86
C ILE A 98 15.76 21.33 -19.84
N ASN A 99 16.06 21.47 -21.14
CA ASN A 99 15.45 20.65 -22.17
C ASN A 99 16.00 19.23 -22.14
N ASP A 100 17.20 19.00 -22.67
CA ASP A 100 17.83 17.68 -22.61
C ASP A 100 18.83 17.63 -21.44
N PHE A 101 18.69 16.63 -20.56
CA PHE A 101 19.54 16.51 -19.36
C PHE A 101 20.16 15.11 -19.24
N SER A 102 21.47 15.07 -19.03
CA SER A 102 22.23 13.83 -18.85
C SER A 102 23.03 13.87 -17.55
N GLN A 103 22.53 13.21 -16.51
CA GLN A 103 23.29 13.01 -15.28
C GLN A 103 23.87 11.60 -15.21
N SER A 104 25.19 11.49 -15.25
CA SER A 104 25.91 10.21 -15.08
C SER A 104 26.78 10.16 -13.83
N GLY A 105 26.90 11.29 -13.13
CA GLY A 105 27.59 11.39 -11.85
C GLY A 105 27.33 12.75 -11.20
N GLY A 106 28.36 13.26 -10.54
CA GLY A 106 28.31 14.58 -9.89
C GLY A 106 27.19 14.73 -8.84
N THR A 107 26.82 15.99 -8.59
CA THR A 107 25.73 16.35 -7.68
C THR A 107 24.97 17.57 -8.19
N LEU A 108 23.68 17.45 -8.46
CA LEU A 108 22.78 18.60 -8.60
C LEU A 108 22.39 19.05 -7.19
N ASN A 109 22.48 20.34 -6.86
CA ASN A 109 22.25 20.85 -5.51
C ASN A 109 21.50 22.19 -5.54
N GLY A 110 21.12 22.68 -4.37
CA GLY A 110 20.52 23.99 -4.15
C GLY A 110 19.00 23.95 -3.92
N ALA A 111 18.41 25.13 -3.74
CA ALA A 111 16.99 25.31 -3.45
C ALA A 111 16.12 25.46 -4.72
N GLY A 112 16.74 25.60 -5.90
CA GLY A 112 16.04 25.81 -7.16
C GLY A 112 15.23 24.60 -7.60
N THR A 113 14.01 24.84 -8.08
CA THR A 113 13.25 23.86 -8.87
C THR A 113 13.86 23.74 -10.25
N VAL A 114 14.17 22.53 -10.69
CA VAL A 114 14.70 22.23 -12.02
C VAL A 114 13.63 21.46 -12.80
N THR A 115 13.02 22.11 -13.79
CA THR A 115 12.02 21.49 -14.66
C THR A 115 12.70 20.92 -15.89
N LEU A 116 12.49 19.62 -16.13
CA LEU A 116 12.96 18.87 -17.28
C LEU A 116 11.86 18.86 -18.34
N THR A 117 12.16 19.39 -19.54
CA THR A 117 11.14 19.57 -20.60
C THR A 117 11.33 18.67 -21.83
N GLY A 118 12.57 18.26 -22.13
CA GLY A 118 12.95 17.41 -23.26
C GLY A 118 13.24 15.96 -22.85
N THR A 119 14.38 15.43 -23.29
CA THR A 119 14.82 14.07 -22.97
C THR A 119 15.73 14.07 -21.75
N ALA A 120 15.30 13.44 -20.65
CA ALA A 120 16.11 13.35 -19.45
C ALA A 120 16.63 11.91 -19.20
N THR A 121 17.90 11.81 -18.84
CA THR A 121 18.54 10.56 -18.44
C THR A 121 19.31 10.74 -17.13
N TRP A 122 19.14 9.80 -16.21
CA TRP A 122 19.89 9.76 -14.95
C TRP A 122 20.44 8.35 -14.76
N THR A 123 21.77 8.21 -14.79
CA THR A 123 22.46 6.92 -14.81
C THR A 123 23.37 6.68 -13.58
N GLY A 124 23.60 7.75 -12.80
CA GLY A 124 24.37 7.75 -11.56
C GLY A 124 24.49 9.14 -10.95
N GLY A 125 25.07 9.23 -9.75
CA GLY A 125 25.26 10.48 -9.02
C GLY A 125 24.02 10.96 -8.24
N THR A 126 24.16 12.12 -7.60
CA THR A 126 23.22 12.60 -6.58
C THR A 126 22.40 13.81 -7.07
N GLN A 127 21.15 13.92 -6.63
CA GLN A 127 20.39 15.16 -6.62
C GLN A 127 19.99 15.50 -5.18
N SER A 128 20.42 16.67 -4.71
CA SER A 128 20.34 17.09 -3.31
C SER A 128 19.91 18.55 -3.15
N GLY A 129 19.95 19.04 -1.91
CA GLY A 129 19.45 20.34 -1.51
C GLY A 129 17.93 20.35 -1.29
N ALA A 130 17.39 21.48 -0.85
CA ALA A 130 15.96 21.63 -0.53
C ALA A 130 15.08 21.94 -1.77
N GLY A 131 15.65 21.89 -2.98
CA GLY A 131 14.92 22.11 -4.22
C GLY A 131 14.10 20.90 -4.69
N ASN A 132 13.53 21.03 -5.89
CA ASN A 132 12.72 19.99 -6.53
C ASN A 132 13.22 19.69 -7.96
N THR A 133 13.10 18.46 -8.43
CA THR A 133 13.28 18.13 -9.85
C THR A 133 11.93 17.75 -10.44
N THR A 134 11.41 18.53 -11.39
CA THR A 134 10.11 18.28 -12.03
C THR A 134 10.32 17.62 -13.40
N VAL A 135 9.77 16.42 -13.60
CA VAL A 135 9.60 15.81 -14.93
C VAL A 135 8.28 16.31 -15.51
N GLN A 136 8.33 17.21 -16.49
CA GLN A 136 7.13 17.89 -16.99
C GLN A 136 6.18 16.90 -17.72
N SER A 137 4.89 17.26 -17.82
CA SER A 137 3.96 16.46 -18.62
C SER A 137 4.37 16.41 -20.10
N GLY A 138 4.39 15.21 -20.65
CA GLY A 138 4.95 14.89 -21.98
C GLY A 138 6.44 14.51 -21.97
N THR A 139 7.19 14.84 -20.93
CA THR A 139 8.62 14.53 -20.76
C THR A 139 8.81 13.09 -20.24
N THR A 140 9.91 12.45 -20.63
CA THR A 140 10.35 11.17 -20.05
C THR A 140 11.71 11.31 -19.40
N LEU A 141 11.80 10.92 -18.13
CA LEU A 141 13.05 10.71 -17.40
C LEU A 141 13.36 9.21 -17.35
N THR A 142 14.42 8.80 -18.04
CA THR A 142 14.91 7.42 -17.98
C THR A 142 15.97 7.29 -16.89
N ILE A 143 15.64 6.58 -15.82
CA ILE A 143 16.54 6.27 -14.71
C ILE A 143 17.18 4.89 -14.96
N THR A 144 18.50 4.90 -15.05
CA THR A 144 19.36 3.70 -15.06
C THR A 144 20.31 3.82 -13.86
N ALA A 145 20.97 2.72 -13.50
CA ALA A 145 21.74 2.67 -12.27
C ALA A 145 23.08 1.95 -12.48
N ALA A 146 23.82 2.42 -13.48
CA ALA A 146 25.21 2.06 -13.71
C ALA A 146 26.14 2.60 -12.60
N ALA A 147 25.78 3.73 -11.98
CA ALA A 147 26.50 4.33 -10.86
C ALA A 147 25.56 4.94 -9.80
N ASN A 148 24.50 4.21 -9.43
CA ASN A 148 23.55 4.49 -8.34
C ASN A 148 22.97 5.92 -8.32
N ALA A 149 21.89 6.16 -9.07
CA ALA A 149 21.10 7.39 -8.96
C ALA A 149 20.51 7.56 -7.55
N THR A 150 20.68 8.75 -6.97
CA THR A 150 20.42 9.06 -5.55
C THR A 150 19.68 10.39 -5.38
N LEU A 151 18.46 10.41 -4.88
CA LEU A 151 17.88 11.58 -4.22
C LEU A 151 18.37 11.63 -2.77
N ASP A 152 18.78 12.80 -2.30
CA ASP A 152 19.17 13.03 -0.90
C ASP A 152 18.62 14.38 -0.43
N THR A 153 17.65 14.35 0.49
CA THR A 153 16.87 15.52 0.96
C THR A 153 15.99 16.20 -0.11
N ARG A 154 16.37 16.15 -1.39
CA ARG A 154 15.67 16.76 -2.52
C ARG A 154 14.37 16.05 -2.87
N SER A 155 13.37 16.81 -3.31
CA SER A 155 12.13 16.28 -3.86
C SER A 155 12.21 16.05 -5.38
N MET A 156 11.37 15.15 -5.88
CA MET A 156 11.11 14.95 -7.30
C MET A 156 9.60 14.93 -7.56
N THR A 157 9.14 15.66 -8.57
CA THR A 157 7.75 15.67 -9.03
C THR A 157 7.69 15.07 -10.42
N ASN A 158 6.76 14.15 -10.66
CA ASN A 158 6.48 13.62 -11.98
C ASN A 158 5.09 14.04 -12.44
N ASP A 159 5.05 14.84 -13.51
CA ASP A 159 3.84 15.17 -14.28
C ASP A 159 3.81 14.43 -15.64
N GLY A 160 4.90 13.73 -15.98
CA GLY A 160 5.11 12.96 -17.22
C GLY A 160 5.39 11.49 -16.95
N THR A 161 6.51 10.97 -17.44
CA THR A 161 6.92 9.57 -17.25
C THR A 161 8.31 9.44 -16.61
N ILE A 162 8.43 8.66 -15.53
CA ILE A 162 9.72 8.16 -15.02
C ILE A 162 9.81 6.67 -15.34
N VAL A 163 10.89 6.24 -15.99
CA VAL A 163 11.12 4.83 -16.34
C VAL A 163 12.39 4.31 -15.67
N PHE A 164 12.26 3.27 -14.84
CA PHE A 164 13.38 2.60 -14.19
C PHE A 164 13.80 1.33 -14.98
N ILE A 165 14.98 1.37 -15.60
CA ILE A 165 15.52 0.26 -16.41
C ILE A 165 16.77 -0.38 -15.77
N GLY A 166 16.98 -1.67 -16.03
CA GLY A 166 18.12 -2.44 -15.54
C GLY A 166 17.86 -3.22 -14.23
N ALA A 167 18.92 -3.57 -13.51
CA ALA A 167 18.85 -4.32 -12.25
C ALA A 167 19.78 -3.65 -11.23
N SER A 168 19.22 -2.90 -10.28
CA SER A 168 20.02 -2.13 -9.32
C SER A 168 19.18 -1.46 -8.22
N SER A 169 19.87 -0.65 -7.42
CA SER A 169 19.29 0.21 -6.39
C SER A 169 19.07 1.64 -6.92
N TYR A 170 17.99 2.27 -6.45
CA TYR A 170 17.78 3.71 -6.52
C TYR A 170 17.50 4.23 -5.11
N TYR A 171 18.21 5.29 -4.72
CA TYR A 171 18.22 5.75 -3.33
C TYR A 171 17.37 7.00 -3.14
N LEU A 172 16.56 7.01 -2.08
CA LEU A 172 15.87 8.20 -1.57
C LEU A 172 16.26 8.35 -0.10
N ASN A 173 17.17 9.28 0.19
CA ASN A 173 17.78 9.48 1.51
C ASN A 173 17.29 10.76 2.21
N ASN A 174 17.41 10.79 3.53
CA ASN A 174 17.36 12.00 4.36
C ASN A 174 16.12 12.91 4.18
N GLY A 175 14.97 12.31 3.87
CA GLY A 175 13.70 13.01 3.65
C GLY A 175 13.35 13.26 2.18
N ALA A 176 14.15 12.75 1.24
CA ALA A 176 13.83 12.79 -0.19
C ALA A 176 12.46 12.15 -0.51
N ALA A 177 11.66 12.84 -1.31
CA ALA A 177 10.31 12.44 -1.68
C ALA A 177 10.14 12.41 -3.20
N LEU A 178 9.45 11.41 -3.73
CA LEU A 178 9.03 11.34 -5.14
C LEU A 178 7.51 11.35 -5.23
N THR A 179 6.93 12.40 -5.80
CA THR A 179 5.48 12.53 -6.01
C THR A 179 5.14 12.23 -7.46
N ASN A 180 4.36 11.19 -7.71
CA ASN A 180 3.82 10.84 -9.03
C ASN A 180 2.40 11.40 -9.14
N ASN A 181 2.25 12.58 -9.78
CA ASN A 181 0.98 13.31 -9.83
C ASN A 181 -0.10 12.57 -10.65
N ALA A 182 -1.36 12.95 -10.45
CA ALA A 182 -2.49 12.37 -11.17
C ALA A 182 -2.34 12.51 -12.70
N GLY A 183 -2.34 11.38 -13.41
CA GLY A 183 -2.10 11.29 -14.86
C GLY A 183 -0.65 11.01 -15.26
N ALA A 184 0.32 11.14 -14.34
CA ALA A 184 1.71 10.79 -14.56
C ALA A 184 1.96 9.29 -14.33
N THR A 185 3.08 8.76 -14.85
CA THR A 185 3.44 7.34 -14.74
C THR A 185 4.86 7.12 -14.23
N VAL A 186 5.01 6.23 -13.24
CA VAL A 186 6.29 5.60 -12.88
C VAL A 186 6.25 4.16 -13.39
N ASP A 187 7.16 3.76 -14.29
CA ASP A 187 7.25 2.40 -14.83
C ASP A 187 8.54 1.68 -14.42
N ILE A 188 8.38 0.52 -13.79
CA ILE A 188 9.43 -0.36 -13.29
C ILE A 188 9.68 -1.48 -14.30
N GLN A 189 10.43 -1.13 -15.35
CA GLN A 189 10.76 -2.03 -16.46
C GLN A 189 11.85 -3.05 -16.11
N GLY A 190 12.74 -2.72 -15.18
CA GLY A 190 13.87 -3.55 -14.79
C GLY A 190 13.52 -4.92 -14.18
N THR A 191 14.50 -5.83 -14.16
CA THR A 191 14.36 -7.17 -13.56
C THR A 191 14.35 -7.11 -12.03
N ALA A 192 15.17 -6.25 -11.44
CA ALA A 192 15.28 -6.06 -9.99
C ALA A 192 15.61 -4.59 -9.71
N VAL A 193 14.58 -3.74 -9.73
CA VAL A 193 14.66 -2.33 -9.32
C VAL A 193 14.29 -2.26 -7.84
N ASN A 194 15.18 -1.69 -7.03
CA ASN A 194 14.96 -1.57 -5.59
C ASN A 194 14.96 -0.08 -5.20
N LEU A 195 13.84 0.42 -4.68
CA LEU A 195 13.66 1.82 -4.24
C LEU A 195 13.77 1.87 -2.71
N PHE A 196 14.92 2.31 -2.16
CA PHE A 196 15.16 2.22 -0.71
C PHE A 196 16.10 3.30 -0.15
N PRO A 197 15.99 3.67 1.13
CA PRO A 197 16.95 4.57 1.79
C PRO A 197 18.23 3.81 2.19
N LEU A 198 19.39 4.45 2.05
CA LEU A 198 20.63 4.09 2.75
C LEU A 198 20.84 4.95 4.00
N ALA A 199 20.26 6.15 4.05
CA ALA A 199 20.36 7.07 5.19
C ALA A 199 19.03 7.81 5.41
N GLY A 200 18.67 8.01 6.69
CA GLY A 200 17.42 8.65 7.07
C GLY A 200 16.19 7.88 6.57
N THR A 201 15.24 8.61 6.00
CA THR A 201 14.03 8.08 5.35
C THR A 201 13.93 8.60 3.92
N GLY A 202 13.05 8.00 3.12
CA GLY A 202 12.57 8.56 1.86
C GLY A 202 11.15 8.11 1.61
N SER A 203 10.43 8.79 0.72
CA SER A 203 9.03 8.48 0.41
C SER A 203 8.71 8.52 -1.09
N ILE A 204 7.66 7.78 -1.46
CA ILE A 204 6.96 7.89 -2.73
C ILE A 204 5.49 8.16 -2.40
N ASP A 205 4.92 9.20 -3.01
CA ASP A 205 3.48 9.47 -3.01
C ASP A 205 2.94 9.26 -4.43
N ASN A 206 1.92 8.43 -4.58
CA ASN A 206 1.36 8.07 -5.87
C ASN A 206 -0.11 8.50 -6.00
N GLN A 207 -0.35 9.45 -6.91
CA GLN A 207 -1.65 9.91 -7.37
C GLN A 207 -1.91 9.50 -8.83
N GLY A 208 -0.84 9.18 -9.58
CA GLY A 208 -0.85 8.65 -10.93
C GLY A 208 -0.74 7.12 -10.98
N THR A 209 -0.12 6.59 -12.04
CA THR A 209 0.08 5.15 -12.26
C THR A 209 1.47 4.72 -11.80
N PHE A 210 1.55 3.69 -10.95
CA PHE A 210 2.80 2.99 -10.62
C PHE A 210 2.76 1.58 -11.22
N LEU A 211 3.61 1.33 -12.22
CA LEU A 211 3.52 0.23 -13.18
C LEU A 211 4.74 -0.70 -13.10
N LYS A 212 4.53 -2.00 -13.36
CA LYS A 212 5.57 -3.01 -13.60
C LYS A 212 5.32 -3.65 -14.97
N SER A 213 5.85 -3.07 -16.05
CA SER A 213 5.47 -3.43 -17.44
C SER A 213 6.32 -4.50 -18.13
N SER A 214 7.65 -4.49 -17.95
CA SER A 214 8.56 -5.06 -18.98
C SER A 214 9.51 -6.19 -18.55
N SER A 215 9.49 -6.63 -17.29
CA SER A 215 10.35 -7.75 -16.85
C SER A 215 9.81 -8.57 -15.68
N ALA A 216 9.96 -9.90 -15.79
CA ALA A 216 9.39 -10.91 -14.90
C ALA A 216 10.09 -11.10 -13.53
N GLY A 217 11.14 -10.32 -13.24
CA GLY A 217 11.80 -10.38 -11.94
C GLY A 217 11.06 -9.61 -10.83
N THR A 218 11.63 -9.63 -9.63
CA THR A 218 11.09 -8.98 -8.43
C THR A 218 11.71 -7.61 -8.21
N SER A 219 10.89 -6.57 -8.16
CA SER A 219 11.28 -5.21 -7.77
C SER A 219 10.67 -4.82 -6.42
N ILE A 220 11.42 -4.09 -5.60
CA ILE A 220 11.14 -3.89 -4.17
C ILE A 220 11.07 -2.41 -3.82
N VAL A 221 10.09 -2.02 -3.00
CA VAL A 221 9.93 -0.66 -2.48
C VAL A 221 10.03 -0.66 -0.96
N THR A 222 11.14 -0.16 -0.42
CA THR A 222 11.44 -0.14 1.03
C THR A 222 11.36 1.27 1.64
N VAL A 223 11.33 2.31 0.79
CA VAL A 223 10.89 3.66 1.19
C VAL A 223 9.45 3.66 1.69
N PHE A 224 9.03 4.74 2.35
CA PHE A 224 7.61 4.98 2.58
C PHE A 224 6.88 5.01 1.22
N PHE A 225 5.72 4.38 1.14
CA PHE A 225 4.98 4.24 -0.12
C PHE A 225 3.49 4.51 0.10
N ASP A 226 3.11 5.75 -0.13
CA ASP A 226 1.75 6.25 0.03
C ASP A 226 1.02 6.21 -1.33
N GLN A 227 -0.26 5.83 -1.29
CA GLN A 227 -1.16 5.77 -2.44
C GLN A 227 -2.33 6.70 -2.15
N THR A 228 -2.25 7.95 -2.62
CA THR A 228 -3.27 8.98 -2.39
C THR A 228 -4.29 9.03 -3.52
N GLY A 229 -4.75 7.84 -3.93
CA GLY A 229 -5.50 7.59 -5.16
C GLY A 229 -4.65 6.83 -6.16
N GLY A 230 -4.72 7.21 -7.44
CA GLY A 230 -3.90 6.60 -8.50
C GLY A 230 -4.18 5.12 -8.75
N SER A 231 -3.18 4.45 -9.31
CA SER A 231 -3.21 3.01 -9.58
C SER A 231 -1.89 2.29 -9.31
N LEU A 232 -2.03 1.00 -8.98
CA LEU A 232 -0.95 0.00 -8.97
C LEU A 232 -1.23 -0.99 -10.10
N ASP A 233 -0.29 -1.16 -11.03
CA ASP A 233 -0.45 -2.09 -12.16
C ASP A 233 0.75 -3.02 -12.28
N VAL A 234 0.53 -4.32 -12.07
CA VAL A 234 1.55 -5.37 -12.20
C VAL A 234 1.23 -6.23 -13.42
N GLN A 235 1.77 -5.84 -14.57
CA GLN A 235 1.55 -6.53 -15.85
C GLN A 235 2.50 -7.71 -16.06
N ILE A 236 3.67 -7.70 -15.41
CA ILE A 236 4.64 -8.81 -15.45
C ILE A 236 5.48 -8.89 -14.16
N GLY A 237 5.84 -10.12 -13.74
CA GLY A 237 6.78 -10.33 -12.63
C GLY A 237 6.20 -10.04 -11.25
N THR A 238 7.03 -9.47 -10.36
CA THR A 238 6.61 -9.12 -8.99
C THR A 238 6.97 -7.67 -8.66
N LEU A 239 5.99 -6.94 -8.11
CA LEU A 239 6.21 -5.71 -7.35
C LEU A 239 5.94 -6.02 -5.87
N ASN A 240 6.93 -5.74 -5.01
CA ASN A 240 6.83 -6.00 -3.57
C ASN A 240 7.01 -4.70 -2.77
N LEU A 241 5.97 -4.29 -2.07
CA LEU A 241 5.97 -3.19 -1.14
C LEU A 241 6.42 -3.73 0.23
N VAL A 242 7.51 -3.17 0.75
CA VAL A 242 8.20 -3.59 1.99
C VAL A 242 8.23 -2.48 3.03
N GLY A 243 8.30 -1.22 2.60
CA GLY A 243 8.27 -0.05 3.47
C GLY A 243 6.87 0.30 3.95
N THR A 244 6.77 1.06 5.02
CA THR A 244 5.50 1.53 5.58
C THR A 244 4.71 2.34 4.54
N GLY A 245 3.39 2.23 4.48
CA GLY A 245 2.61 2.97 3.48
C GLY A 245 1.18 3.32 3.90
N SER A 246 0.68 4.44 3.41
CA SER A 246 -0.64 4.99 3.68
C SER A 246 -1.47 5.00 2.39
N HIS A 247 -2.54 4.22 2.35
CA HIS A 247 -3.34 4.00 1.16
C HIS A 247 -4.74 4.60 1.39
N SER A 248 -5.14 5.53 0.53
CA SER A 248 -6.41 6.28 0.63
C SER A 248 -7.22 6.20 -0.67
N SER A 249 -7.77 5.02 -0.91
CA SER A 249 -8.35 4.55 -2.20
C SER A 249 -7.30 4.35 -3.31
N GLY A 250 -7.71 3.69 -4.39
CA GLY A 250 -6.87 3.48 -5.59
C GLY A 250 -7.30 2.24 -6.40
N THR A 251 -6.86 2.13 -7.66
CA THR A 251 -7.16 0.96 -8.50
C THR A 251 -5.96 0.03 -8.65
N TRP A 252 -6.15 -1.27 -8.36
CA TRP A 252 -5.10 -2.27 -8.42
C TRP A 252 -5.37 -3.32 -9.51
N THR A 253 -4.44 -3.44 -10.44
CA THR A 253 -4.44 -4.45 -11.50
C THR A 253 -3.27 -5.39 -11.27
N VAL A 254 -3.53 -6.69 -11.23
CA VAL A 254 -2.49 -7.72 -11.09
C VAL A 254 -2.75 -8.77 -12.16
N ALA A 255 -1.95 -8.77 -13.24
CA ALA A 255 -2.14 -9.65 -14.38
C ALA A 255 -1.87 -11.13 -14.03
N ALA A 256 -2.37 -12.05 -14.85
CA ALA A 256 -2.18 -13.48 -14.64
C ALA A 256 -0.69 -13.86 -14.53
N ALA A 257 -0.36 -14.74 -13.58
CA ALA A 257 1.01 -15.14 -13.22
C ALA A 257 1.95 -14.00 -12.76
N THR A 258 1.42 -12.87 -12.30
CA THR A 258 2.18 -11.79 -11.63
C THR A 258 1.88 -11.73 -10.14
N THR A 259 2.63 -10.92 -9.38
CA THR A 259 2.38 -10.71 -7.94
C THR A 259 2.52 -9.25 -7.53
N LEU A 260 1.51 -8.73 -6.82
CA LEU A 260 1.61 -7.53 -6.00
C LEU A 260 1.68 -7.97 -4.53
N GLY A 261 2.83 -7.74 -3.89
CA GLY A 261 3.07 -8.12 -2.50
C GLY A 261 3.06 -6.94 -1.55
N PHE A 262 2.45 -7.12 -0.38
CA PHE A 262 2.59 -6.28 0.81
C PHE A 262 3.26 -7.11 1.91
N THR A 263 4.53 -6.83 2.19
CA THR A 263 5.40 -7.58 3.09
C THR A 263 6.17 -6.62 4.02
N GLY A 264 6.89 -7.14 5.02
CA GLY A 264 7.78 -6.30 5.83
C GLY A 264 7.08 -5.40 6.86
N ALA A 265 6.78 -4.15 6.49
CA ALA A 265 6.30 -3.09 7.39
C ALA A 265 4.77 -2.92 7.40
N THR A 266 4.26 -1.98 8.19
CA THR A 266 2.82 -1.72 8.33
C THR A 266 2.26 -0.91 7.16
N HIS A 267 1.10 -1.31 6.65
CA HIS A 267 0.34 -0.52 5.68
C HIS A 267 -1.01 -0.09 6.27
N THR A 268 -1.32 1.20 6.20
CA THR A 268 -2.59 1.77 6.68
C THR A 268 -3.54 1.95 5.50
N PHE A 269 -4.80 1.51 5.63
CA PHE A 269 -5.80 1.59 4.56
C PHE A 269 -7.01 2.43 4.96
N THR A 270 -7.50 3.23 4.01
CA THR A 270 -8.69 4.08 4.12
C THR A 270 -9.38 4.21 2.77
N GLY A 271 -10.70 4.41 2.75
CA GLY A 271 -11.45 4.55 1.50
C GLY A 271 -11.55 3.22 0.72
N THR A 272 -11.66 3.28 -0.61
CA THR A 272 -11.97 2.10 -1.44
C THR A 272 -10.85 1.74 -2.39
N HIS A 273 -10.29 0.54 -2.20
CA HIS A 273 -9.36 -0.08 -3.14
C HIS A 273 -10.11 -1.09 -3.99
N SER A 274 -9.95 -1.04 -5.31
CA SER A 274 -10.71 -1.88 -6.24
C SER A 274 -9.90 -2.29 -7.46
N GLY A 275 -10.40 -3.26 -8.24
CA GLY A 275 -9.77 -3.63 -9.51
C GLY A 275 -9.85 -5.11 -9.86
N VAL A 276 -8.89 -5.59 -10.65
CA VAL A 276 -8.88 -6.94 -11.22
C VAL A 276 -7.59 -7.67 -10.85
N ILE A 277 -7.73 -8.71 -10.03
CA ILE A 277 -6.62 -9.55 -9.57
C ILE A 277 -6.70 -10.89 -10.30
N SER A 278 -6.00 -10.99 -11.44
CA SER A 278 -5.83 -12.25 -12.19
C SER A 278 -4.58 -13.03 -11.79
N GLY A 279 -3.59 -12.36 -11.19
CA GLY A 279 -2.42 -12.97 -10.54
C GLY A 279 -2.61 -13.10 -9.04
N THR A 280 -1.56 -12.82 -8.27
CA THR A 280 -1.57 -12.94 -6.80
C THR A 280 -1.45 -11.57 -6.14
N LEU A 281 -2.45 -11.15 -5.37
CA LEU A 281 -2.34 -10.05 -4.43
C LEU A 281 -2.06 -10.65 -3.04
N THR A 282 -0.93 -10.36 -2.40
CA THR A 282 -0.56 -10.95 -1.11
C THR A 282 -0.46 -9.94 0.02
N ALA A 283 -1.07 -10.28 1.17
CA ALA A 283 -0.82 -9.63 2.45
C ALA A 283 -0.07 -10.63 3.36
N SER A 284 1.13 -10.26 3.82
CA SER A 284 1.93 -11.05 4.77
C SER A 284 2.37 -10.25 6.00
N THR A 285 1.77 -9.07 6.22
CA THR A 285 2.26 -8.05 7.14
C THR A 285 1.11 -7.36 7.89
N THR A 286 1.40 -6.36 8.71
CA THR A 286 0.41 -5.60 9.45
C THR A 286 -0.40 -4.68 8.53
N PHE A 287 -1.72 -4.87 8.47
CA PHE A 287 -2.64 -3.93 7.83
C PHE A 287 -3.41 -3.16 8.91
N THR A 288 -3.42 -1.83 8.85
CA THR A 288 -4.08 -0.99 9.85
C THR A 288 -5.26 -0.25 9.22
N VAL A 289 -6.45 -0.40 9.81
CA VAL A 289 -7.66 0.33 9.44
C VAL A 289 -8.20 1.04 10.68
N ALA A 290 -7.88 2.33 10.80
CA ALA A 290 -8.22 3.14 11.97
C ALA A 290 -9.68 3.64 11.99
N THR A 291 -10.36 3.64 10.83
CA THR A 291 -11.75 4.10 10.69
C THR A 291 -12.55 3.20 9.77
N ALA A 292 -12.33 3.31 8.45
CA ALA A 292 -13.02 2.50 7.45
C ALA A 292 -12.19 2.35 6.17
N ALA A 293 -12.14 1.13 5.63
CA ALA A 293 -11.58 0.82 4.33
C ALA A 293 -12.41 -0.28 3.64
N THR A 294 -12.35 -0.34 2.31
CA THR A 294 -13.04 -1.35 1.49
C THR A 294 -12.08 -1.95 0.47
N PHE A 295 -12.05 -3.28 0.42
CA PHE A 295 -11.41 -4.09 -0.62
C PHE A 295 -12.50 -4.64 -1.55
N ASN A 296 -12.62 -4.05 -2.74
CA ASN A 296 -13.58 -4.40 -3.78
C ASN A 296 -12.84 -4.93 -5.01
N PHE A 297 -12.20 -6.09 -4.82
CA PHE A 297 -11.38 -6.75 -5.83
C PHE A 297 -12.15 -7.87 -6.54
N THR A 298 -11.98 -7.93 -7.85
CA THR A 298 -12.54 -9.00 -8.70
C THR A 298 -11.43 -9.97 -9.14
N GLY A 299 -11.81 -11.16 -9.59
CA GLY A 299 -10.88 -12.25 -9.89
C GLY A 299 -10.51 -13.05 -8.64
N ASN A 300 -9.23 -13.32 -8.43
CA ASN A 300 -8.70 -14.14 -7.34
C ASN A 300 -8.80 -13.48 -5.95
N GLY A 301 -9.03 -12.16 -5.90
CA GLY A 301 -9.10 -11.41 -4.64
C GLY A 301 -7.75 -11.31 -3.91
N LEU A 302 -7.78 -11.29 -2.57
CA LEU A 302 -6.62 -11.07 -1.70
C LEU A 302 -6.20 -12.36 -0.98
N SER A 303 -4.94 -12.77 -1.14
CA SER A 303 -4.33 -13.87 -0.39
C SER A 303 -3.73 -13.34 0.92
N TRP A 304 -4.37 -13.68 2.06
CA TRP A 304 -3.87 -13.37 3.39
C TRP A 304 -3.00 -14.53 3.90
N THR A 305 -1.68 -14.33 3.84
CA THR A 305 -0.65 -15.36 4.06
C THR A 305 -0.06 -15.35 5.48
N ALA A 306 -0.03 -14.18 6.13
CA ALA A 306 0.47 -13.95 7.49
C ALA A 306 0.09 -12.52 7.96
N GLY A 307 0.38 -12.21 9.22
CA GLY A 307 0.33 -10.83 9.73
C GLY A 307 -0.98 -10.45 10.43
N THR A 308 -1.01 -9.23 10.96
CA THR A 308 -2.07 -8.75 11.85
C THR A 308 -2.86 -7.61 11.23
N TRP A 309 -4.18 -7.75 11.13
CA TRP A 309 -5.10 -6.70 10.71
C TRP A 309 -5.68 -6.02 11.95
N ASN A 310 -5.38 -4.72 12.13
CA ASN A 310 -5.62 -3.98 13.37
C ASN A 310 -6.11 -2.53 13.12
N GLY A 311 -6.28 -1.74 14.19
CA GLY A 311 -6.60 -0.32 14.12
C GLY A 311 -7.94 0.09 14.73
N GLY A 312 -8.86 -0.85 14.96
CA GLY A 312 -10.15 -0.60 15.63
C GLY A 312 -11.27 -0.05 14.74
N GLY A 313 -11.00 0.14 13.44
CA GLY A 313 -11.99 0.47 12.42
C GLY A 313 -12.57 -0.77 11.73
N THR A 314 -13.30 -0.53 10.63
CA THR A 314 -13.91 -1.59 9.81
C THR A 314 -13.22 -1.73 8.46
N LEU A 315 -12.69 -2.91 8.16
CA LEU A 315 -12.36 -3.32 6.79
C LEU A 315 -13.56 -4.05 6.19
N THR A 316 -14.01 -3.62 5.01
CA THR A 316 -15.06 -4.28 4.24
C THR A 316 -14.44 -5.09 3.11
N ASN A 317 -14.85 -6.35 2.94
CA ASN A 317 -14.49 -7.18 1.80
C ASN A 317 -15.71 -7.39 0.91
N ASP A 318 -15.71 -6.78 -0.28
CA ASP A 318 -16.74 -6.98 -1.31
C ASP A 318 -16.33 -8.05 -2.35
N GLY A 319 -15.11 -8.62 -2.23
CA GLY A 319 -14.56 -9.64 -3.12
C GLY A 319 -14.22 -10.95 -2.38
N THR A 320 -13.13 -11.60 -2.78
CA THR A 320 -12.59 -12.79 -2.10
C THR A 320 -11.39 -12.43 -1.22
N ILE A 321 -11.35 -12.96 0.00
CA ILE A 321 -10.13 -13.09 0.80
C ILE A 321 -9.85 -14.57 0.98
N THR A 322 -8.71 -15.05 0.51
CA THR A 322 -8.25 -16.42 0.78
C THR A 322 -7.21 -16.38 1.91
N ALA A 323 -7.59 -16.82 3.10
CA ALA A 323 -6.68 -17.01 4.23
C ALA A 323 -5.85 -18.28 4.02
N THR A 324 -4.77 -18.16 3.23
CA THR A 324 -3.84 -19.23 2.86
C THR A 324 -2.77 -19.50 3.93
N ALA A 325 -3.00 -19.06 5.17
CA ALA A 325 -1.92 -18.74 6.08
C ALA A 325 -1.14 -19.98 6.58
N ALA A 326 0.15 -20.03 6.23
CA ALA A 326 1.09 -21.02 6.75
C ALA A 326 1.60 -20.64 8.15
N ALA A 327 1.73 -19.34 8.40
CA ALA A 327 1.89 -18.76 9.74
C ALA A 327 0.53 -18.30 10.29
N SER A 328 0.51 -17.70 11.48
CA SER A 328 -0.70 -17.12 12.06
C SER A 328 -1.13 -15.84 11.34
N ALA A 329 -2.36 -15.82 10.84
CA ALA A 329 -3.08 -14.61 10.42
C ALA A 329 -4.01 -14.16 11.56
N THR A 330 -4.08 -12.86 11.84
CA THR A 330 -4.68 -12.33 13.07
C THR A 330 -5.53 -11.08 12.81
N LEU A 331 -6.78 -11.06 13.27
CA LEU A 331 -7.62 -9.85 13.39
C LEU A 331 -7.62 -9.36 14.84
N ASP A 332 -7.19 -8.12 15.09
CA ASP A 332 -6.77 -7.64 16.41
C ASP A 332 -7.17 -6.18 16.71
N ALA A 333 -7.02 -5.77 17.96
CA ALA A 333 -7.25 -4.41 18.46
C ALA A 333 -8.63 -3.82 18.06
N ALA A 334 -9.70 -4.57 18.34
CA ALA A 334 -11.11 -4.22 18.08
C ALA A 334 -11.47 -3.99 16.60
N THR A 335 -10.67 -4.46 15.66
CA THR A 335 -10.92 -4.30 14.22
C THR A 335 -12.05 -5.20 13.77
N THR A 336 -12.95 -4.67 12.95
CA THR A 336 -14.04 -5.44 12.33
C THR A 336 -13.68 -5.76 10.89
N LEU A 337 -13.69 -7.04 10.52
CA LEU A 337 -13.70 -7.48 9.12
C LEU A 337 -15.15 -7.79 8.74
N THR A 338 -15.77 -6.92 7.95
CA THR A 338 -17.11 -7.15 7.38
C THR A 338 -16.97 -7.80 6.01
N ASN A 339 -17.37 -9.06 5.91
CA ASN A 339 -17.40 -9.80 4.66
C ASN A 339 -18.77 -9.66 3.98
N ASN A 340 -18.76 -9.15 2.74
CA ASN A 340 -19.90 -9.13 1.82
C ASN A 340 -19.74 -10.13 0.65
N GLY A 341 -18.50 -10.56 0.36
CA GLY A 341 -18.17 -11.60 -0.60
C GLY A 341 -17.80 -12.91 0.09
N THR A 342 -16.58 -13.41 -0.14
CA THR A 342 -16.11 -14.70 0.38
C THR A 342 -14.85 -14.56 1.24
N VAL A 343 -14.78 -15.28 2.36
CA VAL A 343 -13.51 -15.59 3.06
C VAL A 343 -13.26 -17.10 3.07
N ASP A 344 -12.27 -17.55 2.30
CA ASP A 344 -11.86 -18.95 2.21
C ASP A 344 -10.69 -19.23 3.16
N PHE A 345 -10.89 -20.04 4.19
CA PHE A 345 -9.84 -20.45 5.13
C PHE A 345 -9.19 -21.77 4.66
N ILE A 346 -8.17 -21.64 3.82
CA ILE A 346 -7.45 -22.77 3.21
C ILE A 346 -6.06 -23.04 3.84
N GLY A 347 -5.64 -22.21 4.79
CA GLY A 347 -4.45 -22.44 5.61
C GLY A 347 -4.64 -23.55 6.66
N THR A 348 -3.53 -24.14 7.10
CA THR A 348 -3.52 -25.16 8.18
C THR A 348 -3.12 -24.59 9.55
N SER A 349 -2.57 -23.37 9.60
CA SER A 349 -2.39 -22.64 10.85
C SER A 349 -3.74 -22.13 11.39
N SER A 350 -3.79 -21.85 12.70
CA SER A 350 -4.95 -21.17 13.29
C SER A 350 -5.07 -19.75 12.78
N PHE A 351 -6.32 -19.31 12.56
CA PHE A 351 -6.67 -17.94 12.24
C PHE A 351 -7.19 -17.26 13.50
N TYR A 352 -6.63 -16.12 13.88
CA TYR A 352 -6.87 -15.53 15.19
C TYR A 352 -7.84 -14.35 15.11
N ILE A 353 -8.77 -14.26 16.05
CA ILE A 353 -9.63 -13.08 16.27
C ILE A 353 -9.53 -12.75 17.76
N SER A 354 -9.06 -11.55 18.10
CA SER A 354 -8.65 -11.22 19.48
C SER A 354 -8.86 -9.75 19.84
N ASN A 355 -8.79 -9.44 21.13
CA ASN A 355 -8.88 -8.09 21.69
C ASN A 355 -10.08 -7.27 21.17
N SER A 356 -11.28 -7.87 21.25
CA SER A 356 -12.57 -7.33 20.83
C SER A 356 -12.81 -7.24 19.32
N SER A 357 -11.96 -7.85 18.50
CA SER A 357 -12.16 -7.90 17.04
C SER A 357 -13.34 -8.80 16.63
N VAL A 358 -13.91 -8.48 15.46
CA VAL A 358 -15.15 -9.08 14.95
C VAL A 358 -14.98 -9.51 13.49
N LEU A 359 -15.26 -10.77 13.18
CA LEU A 359 -15.49 -11.23 11.80
C LEU A 359 -17.01 -11.27 11.55
N ASN A 360 -17.49 -10.36 10.71
CA ASN A 360 -18.91 -10.17 10.44
C ASN A 360 -19.25 -10.59 9.01
N ASN A 361 -19.92 -11.73 8.83
CA ASN A 361 -20.33 -12.26 7.54
C ASN A 361 -21.78 -11.85 7.23
N THR A 362 -21.99 -11.00 6.21
CA THR A 362 -23.32 -10.43 5.91
C THR A 362 -24.20 -11.38 5.09
N ALA A 363 -25.47 -11.03 4.90
CA ALA A 363 -26.52 -11.96 4.46
C ALA A 363 -26.37 -12.59 3.06
N ALA A 364 -25.46 -12.10 2.23
CA ALA A 364 -25.15 -12.66 0.91
C ALA A 364 -23.75 -13.30 0.83
N ALA A 365 -23.04 -13.35 1.96
CA ALA A 365 -21.61 -13.61 2.03
C ALA A 365 -21.31 -15.01 2.61
N THR A 366 -20.12 -15.53 2.31
CA THR A 366 -19.69 -16.87 2.74
C THR A 366 -18.37 -16.80 3.52
N LEU A 367 -18.34 -17.44 4.69
CA LEU A 367 -17.10 -17.92 5.31
C LEU A 367 -16.99 -19.41 4.98
N ASP A 368 -15.95 -19.86 4.28
CA ASP A 368 -15.72 -21.29 4.02
C ASP A 368 -14.41 -21.77 4.63
N ILE A 369 -14.52 -22.66 5.62
CA ILE A 369 -13.42 -23.35 6.26
C ILE A 369 -13.16 -24.65 5.50
N GLN A 370 -12.00 -24.75 4.85
CA GLN A 370 -11.61 -25.88 3.98
C GLN A 370 -10.59 -26.83 4.62
N ASN A 371 -10.23 -26.60 5.88
CA ASN A 371 -9.24 -27.36 6.64
C ASN A 371 -9.64 -27.56 8.10
N ASP A 372 -8.90 -28.40 8.82
CA ASP A 372 -9.09 -28.71 10.24
C ASP A 372 -8.39 -27.68 11.17
N LEU A 373 -8.59 -26.40 10.86
CA LEU A 373 -8.00 -25.26 11.57
C LEU A 373 -8.82 -24.82 12.78
N THR A 374 -8.28 -23.88 13.57
CA THR A 374 -9.02 -23.21 14.65
C THR A 374 -9.17 -21.71 14.36
N LEU A 375 -10.40 -21.19 14.46
CA LEU A 375 -10.68 -19.77 14.65
C LEU A 375 -10.44 -19.45 16.13
N TRP A 376 -9.24 -18.99 16.45
CA TRP A 376 -8.64 -18.99 17.79
C TRP A 376 -8.74 -17.61 18.48
N GLN A 377 -9.01 -17.60 19.78
CA GLN A 377 -9.01 -16.40 20.62
C GLN A 377 -7.74 -16.37 21.50
N LEU A 378 -6.73 -15.59 21.11
CA LEU A 378 -5.43 -15.56 21.79
C LEU A 378 -5.46 -14.67 23.05
N ALA A 379 -6.13 -13.52 22.95
CA ALA A 379 -6.25 -12.54 24.02
C ALA A 379 -7.57 -11.75 23.91
N GLY A 380 -8.01 -11.16 25.02
CA GLY A 380 -9.26 -10.42 25.10
C GLY A 380 -10.46 -11.30 24.71
N THR A 381 -11.37 -10.75 23.89
CA THR A 381 -12.47 -11.47 23.23
C THR A 381 -12.25 -11.50 21.72
N GLY A 382 -12.88 -12.45 21.02
CA GLY A 382 -13.05 -12.42 19.57
C GLY A 382 -14.41 -13.01 19.20
N THR A 383 -15.04 -12.52 18.13
CA THR A 383 -16.38 -12.99 17.72
C THR A 383 -16.51 -13.19 16.21
N VAL A 384 -17.35 -14.16 15.84
CA VAL A 384 -17.89 -14.36 14.50
C VAL A 384 -19.39 -14.09 14.55
N THR A 385 -19.88 -13.16 13.73
CA THR A 385 -21.31 -12.94 13.50
C THR A 385 -21.68 -13.36 12.09
N ASN A 386 -22.49 -14.41 11.94
CA ASN A 386 -22.87 -14.97 10.66
C ASN A 386 -24.33 -14.68 10.31
N ALA A 387 -24.57 -13.77 9.36
CA ALA A 387 -25.87 -13.54 8.73
C ALA A 387 -25.98 -14.21 7.34
N GLY A 388 -24.86 -14.54 6.70
CA GLY A 388 -24.78 -15.33 5.47
C GLY A 388 -24.53 -16.82 5.76
N THR A 389 -23.62 -17.45 5.02
CA THR A 389 -23.26 -18.86 5.21
C THR A 389 -21.91 -19.02 5.92
N LEU A 390 -21.86 -19.87 6.95
CA LEU A 390 -20.65 -20.41 7.56
C LEU A 390 -20.52 -21.90 7.19
N LEU A 391 -19.58 -22.20 6.30
CA LEU A 391 -19.24 -23.48 5.69
C LEU A 391 -17.78 -23.86 6.08
N ARG A 392 -17.25 -25.08 5.89
CA ARG A 392 -17.94 -26.37 5.98
C ARG A 392 -17.50 -27.41 4.91
N SER A 393 -16.91 -26.96 3.81
CA SER A 393 -16.88 -27.70 2.54
C SER A 393 -15.80 -28.78 2.44
N ALA A 394 -14.66 -28.64 3.12
CA ALA A 394 -13.50 -29.52 2.95
C ALA A 394 -12.69 -29.77 4.23
N GLY A 395 -12.01 -30.92 4.28
CA GLY A 395 -11.24 -31.42 5.44
C GLY A 395 -11.98 -32.52 6.21
N ALA A 396 -11.26 -33.55 6.67
CA ALA A 396 -11.86 -34.76 7.25
C ALA A 396 -11.87 -34.81 8.79
N GLY A 397 -11.12 -33.93 9.45
CA GLY A 397 -11.01 -33.84 10.91
C GLY A 397 -12.01 -32.87 11.52
N THR A 398 -11.53 -32.00 12.41
CA THR A 398 -12.34 -31.03 13.15
C THR A 398 -11.84 -29.60 12.94
N ALA A 399 -12.62 -28.80 12.21
CA ALA A 399 -12.52 -27.35 12.28
C ALA A 399 -13.11 -26.86 13.62
N THR A 400 -12.44 -25.92 14.29
CA THR A 400 -12.86 -25.43 15.62
C THR A 400 -13.12 -23.93 15.60
N VAL A 401 -14.26 -23.51 16.14
CA VAL A 401 -14.60 -22.10 16.40
C VAL A 401 -14.50 -21.86 17.91
N GLN A 402 -13.35 -21.35 18.37
CA GLN A 402 -13.06 -21.09 19.78
C GLN A 402 -13.48 -19.68 20.21
N VAL A 403 -13.51 -18.75 19.26
CA VAL A 403 -14.10 -17.42 19.36
C VAL A 403 -15.62 -17.52 19.59
N GLY A 404 -16.25 -16.47 20.12
CA GLY A 404 -17.70 -16.43 20.28
C GLY A 404 -18.42 -16.49 18.93
N LEU A 405 -19.52 -17.23 18.84
CA LEU A 405 -20.26 -17.44 17.58
C LEU A 405 -21.74 -17.06 17.75
N THR A 406 -22.20 -16.18 16.85
CA THR A 406 -23.62 -15.82 16.68
C THR A 406 -24.05 -16.12 15.26
N ASN A 407 -25.13 -16.89 15.10
CA ASN A 407 -25.71 -17.23 13.81
C ASN A 407 -27.11 -16.59 13.63
N THR A 408 -27.36 -16.01 12.47
CA THR A 408 -28.68 -15.57 11.99
C THR A 408 -28.94 -16.01 10.55
N GLY A 409 -27.89 -16.35 9.79
CA GLY A 409 -27.96 -17.04 8.51
C GLY A 409 -27.82 -18.56 8.66
N THR A 410 -27.03 -19.19 7.79
CA THR A 410 -26.84 -20.64 7.74
C THR A 410 -25.48 -21.05 8.33
N VAL A 411 -25.48 -22.01 9.26
CA VAL A 411 -24.33 -22.88 9.50
C VAL A 411 -24.50 -24.12 8.63
N ASP A 412 -23.52 -24.39 7.78
CA ASP A 412 -23.54 -25.42 6.74
C ASP A 412 -22.35 -26.37 6.97
N VAL A 413 -22.61 -27.69 6.98
CA VAL A 413 -21.58 -28.69 7.30
C VAL A 413 -21.67 -29.90 6.38
N ASP A 414 -21.16 -29.73 5.16
CA ASP A 414 -20.96 -30.78 4.15
C ASP A 414 -20.12 -31.97 4.66
N THR A 415 -19.00 -31.69 5.35
CA THR A 415 -18.00 -32.74 5.67
C THR A 415 -17.25 -32.48 6.98
N GLY A 416 -16.55 -33.50 7.47
CA GLY A 416 -15.79 -33.46 8.72
C GLY A 416 -16.63 -33.08 9.95
N ILE A 417 -16.02 -32.33 10.86
CA ILE A 417 -16.70 -31.74 12.03
C ILE A 417 -16.44 -30.23 12.05
N LEU A 418 -17.50 -29.44 12.26
CA LEU A 418 -17.41 -28.03 12.67
C LEU A 418 -17.76 -27.92 14.16
N SER A 419 -16.80 -27.50 15.00
CA SER A 419 -16.93 -27.55 16.47
C SER A 419 -16.84 -26.16 17.11
N SER A 420 -17.97 -25.59 17.52
CA SER A 420 -18.04 -24.34 18.29
C SER A 420 -17.74 -24.59 19.78
N THR A 421 -16.50 -24.33 20.19
CA THR A 421 -16.05 -24.43 21.60
C THR A 421 -16.03 -23.09 22.33
N GLY A 422 -16.20 -21.99 21.59
CA GLY A 422 -16.46 -20.66 22.15
C GLY A 422 -17.90 -20.46 22.63
N VAL A 423 -18.21 -19.25 23.08
CA VAL A 423 -19.58 -18.88 23.49
C VAL A 423 -20.49 -18.86 22.26
N PHE A 424 -21.32 -19.89 22.13
CA PHE A 424 -22.31 -20.03 21.06
C PHE A 424 -23.64 -19.41 21.50
N SER A 425 -23.88 -18.14 21.14
CA SER A 425 -24.99 -17.34 21.68
C SER A 425 -26.39 -17.87 21.32
N ASN A 426 -26.46 -18.72 20.30
CA ASN A 426 -27.70 -19.28 19.76
C ASN A 426 -28.30 -20.39 20.64
N PHE A 427 -27.50 -20.99 21.51
CA PHE A 427 -27.96 -22.03 22.43
C PHE A 427 -28.00 -21.49 23.87
N ALA A 428 -29.20 -21.42 24.45
CA ALA A 428 -29.43 -20.86 25.77
C ALA A 428 -30.28 -21.81 26.63
N GLY A 429 -29.73 -22.23 27.77
CA GLY A 429 -30.35 -23.23 28.63
C GLY A 429 -30.38 -24.61 27.96
N THR A 430 -31.49 -24.90 27.27
CA THR A 430 -31.70 -26.10 26.44
C THR A 430 -32.42 -25.79 25.12
N THR A 431 -32.41 -24.51 24.71
CA THR A 431 -33.09 -24.02 23.50
C THR A 431 -32.07 -23.60 22.45
N LEU A 432 -32.13 -24.20 21.26
CA LEU A 432 -31.42 -23.69 20.07
C LEU A 432 -32.29 -22.66 19.36
N THR A 433 -31.70 -21.55 18.92
CA THR A 433 -32.40 -20.39 18.34
C THR A 433 -31.66 -19.86 17.11
N GLY A 434 -32.39 -19.20 16.19
CA GLY A 434 -31.80 -18.34 15.15
C GLY A 434 -31.19 -19.06 13.93
N GLY A 435 -31.51 -18.56 12.75
CA GLY A 435 -30.92 -19.02 11.48
C GLY A 435 -31.28 -20.46 11.09
N THR A 436 -30.43 -21.01 10.23
CA THR A 436 -30.47 -22.38 9.70
C THR A 436 -29.21 -23.14 10.12
N TYR A 437 -29.37 -24.44 10.36
CA TYR A 437 -28.32 -25.42 10.56
C TYR A 437 -28.57 -26.54 9.55
N ASP A 438 -27.87 -26.50 8.39
CA ASP A 438 -27.96 -27.55 7.36
C ASP A 438 -26.73 -28.46 7.48
N ILE A 439 -26.95 -29.68 7.95
CA ILE A 439 -25.91 -30.55 8.50
C ILE A 439 -25.90 -31.87 7.74
N ALA A 440 -24.92 -32.09 6.86
CA ALA A 440 -24.68 -33.38 6.21
C ALA A 440 -23.71 -34.27 7.01
N ALA A 441 -22.70 -33.64 7.65
CA ALA A 441 -21.72 -34.28 8.51
C ALA A 441 -21.97 -33.95 10.00
N THR A 442 -21.03 -33.36 10.75
CA THR A 442 -21.20 -33.11 12.19
C THR A 442 -20.99 -31.66 12.59
N PHE A 443 -22.05 -31.00 13.08
CA PHE A 443 -21.92 -29.79 13.88
C PHE A 443 -21.79 -30.16 15.36
N ARG A 444 -20.89 -29.50 16.08
CA ARG A 444 -20.67 -29.73 17.51
C ARG A 444 -20.62 -28.40 18.25
N PHE A 445 -21.22 -28.34 19.43
CA PHE A 445 -21.04 -27.21 20.33
C PHE A 445 -21.05 -27.62 21.80
N THR A 446 -20.39 -26.83 22.65
CA THR A 446 -20.26 -27.14 24.08
C THR A 446 -21.61 -27.05 24.80
N GLY A 447 -22.00 -28.13 25.50
CA GLY A 447 -23.23 -28.21 26.28
C GLY A 447 -24.48 -28.58 25.47
N ALA A 448 -24.33 -29.22 24.31
CA ALA A 448 -25.45 -29.48 23.40
C ALA A 448 -26.47 -30.50 23.93
N ASP A 449 -27.58 -30.00 24.47
CA ASP A 449 -28.79 -30.76 24.81
C ASP A 449 -30.04 -29.98 24.36
N ILE A 450 -30.45 -30.19 23.12
CA ILE A 450 -31.54 -29.47 22.46
C ILE A 450 -32.86 -30.10 22.90
N VAL A 451 -33.44 -29.58 23.99
CA VAL A 451 -34.80 -29.93 24.44
C VAL A 451 -35.84 -29.20 23.59
N THR A 452 -35.54 -27.94 23.23
CA THR A 452 -36.40 -27.07 22.41
C THR A 452 -35.64 -26.58 21.19
N ASN A 453 -36.22 -26.73 20.01
CA ASN A 453 -35.72 -26.07 18.80
C ASN A 453 -36.60 -24.87 18.41
N ALA A 454 -35.96 -23.72 18.20
CA ALA A 454 -36.53 -22.47 17.69
C ALA A 454 -35.67 -21.89 16.55
N ALA A 455 -35.01 -22.75 15.79
CA ALA A 455 -34.25 -22.48 14.57
C ALA A 455 -34.72 -23.42 13.45
N THR A 456 -34.21 -23.22 12.23
CA THR A 456 -34.33 -24.24 11.16
C THR A 456 -33.19 -25.23 11.32
N ILE A 457 -33.48 -26.50 11.59
CA ILE A 457 -32.51 -27.59 11.57
C ILE A 457 -32.85 -28.50 10.40
N ILE A 458 -31.83 -28.84 9.60
CA ILE A 458 -31.89 -29.84 8.55
C ILE A 458 -30.77 -30.83 8.84
N LEU A 459 -31.11 -32.12 8.92
CA LEU A 459 -30.17 -33.22 9.09
C LEU A 459 -30.20 -34.08 7.81
N ASP A 460 -29.19 -33.92 6.96
CA ASP A 460 -29.14 -34.56 5.65
C ASP A 460 -28.23 -35.80 5.63
N GLY A 461 -28.79 -36.94 5.24
CA GLY A 461 -28.03 -38.18 5.13
C GLY A 461 -27.81 -38.89 6.46
N ALA A 462 -27.46 -40.18 6.40
CA ALA A 462 -27.31 -41.03 7.58
C ALA A 462 -26.11 -40.65 8.49
N GLY A 463 -25.20 -39.78 8.05
CA GLY A 463 -24.07 -39.28 8.83
C GLY A 463 -24.34 -37.99 9.62
N SER A 464 -25.45 -37.31 9.34
CA SER A 464 -25.77 -35.99 9.92
C SER A 464 -25.93 -36.02 11.43
N ALA A 465 -25.18 -35.19 12.16
CA ALA A 465 -25.23 -35.14 13.61
C ALA A 465 -25.06 -33.73 14.17
N ILE A 466 -25.82 -33.42 15.22
CA ILE A 466 -25.50 -32.32 16.15
C ILE A 466 -25.09 -32.96 17.47
N GLN A 467 -23.94 -32.54 18.01
CA GLN A 467 -23.30 -33.21 19.15
C GLN A 467 -22.77 -32.24 20.21
N ASP A 468 -22.60 -32.75 21.43
CA ASP A 468 -21.77 -32.12 22.47
C ASP A 468 -20.25 -32.41 22.25
N GLY A 469 -19.40 -31.69 22.99
CA GLY A 469 -17.97 -32.00 23.18
C GLY A 469 -17.67 -33.48 23.45
N GLY A 470 -18.52 -34.18 24.23
CA GLY A 470 -18.42 -35.62 24.50
C GLY A 470 -18.90 -36.53 23.36
N ALA A 471 -19.21 -36.01 22.17
CA ALA A 471 -19.83 -36.71 21.04
C ALA A 471 -21.20 -37.35 21.36
N THR A 472 -21.86 -36.93 22.44
CA THR A 472 -23.25 -37.28 22.75
C THR A 472 -24.20 -36.60 21.76
N ASP A 473 -25.22 -37.31 21.30
CA ASP A 473 -26.23 -36.78 20.37
C ASP A 473 -27.07 -35.69 21.07
N ALA A 474 -27.08 -34.49 20.50
CA ALA A 474 -27.72 -33.31 21.07
C ALA A 474 -29.26 -33.41 21.13
N PHE A 475 -29.87 -34.40 20.49
CA PHE A 475 -31.31 -34.66 20.53
C PHE A 475 -31.73 -35.62 21.65
N THR A 476 -30.81 -36.00 22.56
CA THR A 476 -31.07 -36.96 23.65
C THR A 476 -32.27 -36.60 24.53
N ASN A 477 -32.50 -35.32 24.86
CA ASN A 477 -33.71 -34.88 25.59
C ASN A 477 -34.71 -34.10 24.71
N TYR A 478 -34.65 -34.24 23.38
CA TYR A 478 -35.47 -33.45 22.45
C TYR A 478 -36.98 -33.65 22.67
N ALA A 479 -37.68 -32.54 22.91
CA ALA A 479 -39.07 -32.54 23.33
C ALA A 479 -40.00 -31.70 22.43
N THR A 480 -39.53 -30.61 21.80
CA THR A 480 -40.42 -29.74 21.04
C THR A 480 -39.74 -28.87 19.97
N ASN A 481 -40.46 -28.64 18.86
CA ASN A 481 -40.26 -27.48 17.99
C ASN A 481 -41.15 -26.34 18.50
N ALA A 482 -40.55 -25.18 18.77
CA ALA A 482 -41.29 -23.95 19.04
C ALA A 482 -42.01 -23.45 17.76
N ALA A 483 -42.91 -22.47 17.90
CA ALA A 483 -43.77 -22.00 16.81
C ALA A 483 -43.05 -21.36 15.59
N GLY A 484 -41.73 -21.16 15.66
CA GLY A 484 -40.86 -20.75 14.54
C GLY A 484 -39.67 -21.69 14.30
N GLY A 485 -39.63 -22.86 14.95
CA GLY A 485 -38.60 -23.87 14.75
C GLY A 485 -39.03 -24.95 13.75
N SER A 486 -38.09 -25.44 12.96
CA SER A 486 -38.29 -26.56 12.03
C SER A 486 -37.19 -27.61 12.24
N LEU A 487 -37.54 -28.89 12.10
CA LEU A 487 -36.59 -30.00 12.08
C LEU A 487 -36.91 -30.90 10.89
N GLU A 488 -36.07 -30.86 9.87
CA GLU A 488 -36.19 -31.65 8.64
C GLU A 488 -35.14 -32.78 8.64
N LEU A 489 -35.53 -33.98 8.21
CA LEU A 489 -34.65 -35.14 8.07
C LEU A 489 -34.62 -35.57 6.59
N ARG A 490 -33.45 -35.55 5.96
CA ARG A 490 -33.28 -35.84 4.53
C ARG A 490 -32.42 -37.09 4.30
N ASN A 491 -32.50 -37.63 3.08
CA ASN A 491 -31.61 -38.67 2.53
C ASN A 491 -31.26 -39.86 3.46
N SER A 492 -32.28 -40.41 4.14
CA SER A 492 -32.19 -41.55 5.08
C SER A 492 -31.65 -41.25 6.48
N ARG A 493 -31.61 -39.98 6.93
CA ARG A 493 -31.44 -39.68 8.35
C ARG A 493 -32.65 -40.18 9.15
N ASN A 494 -32.39 -41.09 10.08
CA ASN A 494 -33.35 -41.51 11.10
C ASN A 494 -33.02 -40.79 12.42
N LEU A 495 -34.00 -40.15 13.06
CA LEU A 495 -33.86 -39.62 14.42
C LEU A 495 -34.47 -40.59 15.42
N THR A 496 -33.73 -40.91 16.48
CA THR A 496 -34.19 -41.77 17.58
C THR A 496 -34.03 -40.99 18.88
N THR A 497 -35.14 -40.47 19.44
CA THR A 497 -35.15 -39.98 20.81
C THR A 497 -35.39 -41.13 21.79
N PRO A 498 -34.83 -41.09 23.01
CA PRO A 498 -35.28 -41.94 24.11
C PRO A 498 -36.76 -41.61 24.41
N GLY A 499 -37.64 -42.59 24.22
CA GLY A 499 -39.07 -42.41 24.50
C GLY A 499 -39.32 -42.11 25.98
N ARG A 500 -40.18 -41.10 26.24
CA ARG A 500 -40.71 -40.76 27.57
C ARG A 500 -42.00 -41.52 27.87
#